data_AF-A0A1Z5JFK4-F1
#
_entry.id   AF-A0A1Z5JFK4-F1
#
_cell.length_a   1.000
_cell.length_b   1.000
_cell.length_c   1.000
_cell.angle_alpha   90.00
_cell.angle_beta   90.00
_cell.angle_gamma   90.00
#
_symmetry.space_group_name_H-M   'P 1'
#
loop_
_entity.id
_entity.type
_entity.pdbx_description
1 polymer ?
#
loop_
_entity_poly.entity_id
_entity_poly.type
_entity_poly.pdbx_seq_one_letter_code
_entity_poly.pdbx_strand_id
1 'polypeptide(L)'
;MSQSTDPASSFLKDQVGIDENLHAGIFVALQTVYGKQIEVSHLKSFGIEGLKALAESVKLEQRDRPRSNHRPFKMIHFRIPHHKSAFDLPWRLGDSILDVAKSPDGALLLGEYMEGTCGGQKSCCTCHVYLDEKLLSLVPPPDKGELDMLDLAYEPNMESRLGCQIRLTPDLLQQIDNDSPVTVTIPADVNNVWT
;
A
#
# COMPACT_ATOMS: atom_id res chain seq x y z
N MET A 1 20.37 23.44 -6.79
CA MET A 1 19.35 24.50 -6.81
C MET A 1 18.77 24.60 -5.41
N SER A 2 18.99 25.72 -4.73
CA SER A 2 18.67 25.93 -3.31
C SER A 2 17.16 25.86 -3.07
N GLN A 3 16.70 24.90 -2.27
CA GLN A 3 15.34 24.89 -1.77
C GLN A 3 15.17 26.05 -0.79
N SER A 4 14.48 27.10 -1.21
CA SER A 4 13.96 28.13 -0.31
C SER A 4 12.79 27.50 0.46
N THR A 5 13.07 26.84 1.58
CA THR A 5 12.04 26.31 2.47
C THR A 5 11.37 27.48 3.18
N ASP A 6 10.05 27.63 3.02
CA ASP A 6 9.33 28.70 3.68
C ASP A 6 9.33 28.50 5.23
N PRO A 7 9.11 29.57 6.01
CA PRO A 7 9.19 29.51 7.46
C PRO A 7 8.19 28.56 8.12
N ALA A 8 7.02 28.34 7.52
CA ALA A 8 5.99 27.45 8.05
C ALA A 8 6.38 25.98 7.84
N SER A 9 6.92 25.63 6.67
CA SER A 9 7.46 24.28 6.40
C SER A 9 8.63 23.94 7.32
N SER A 10 9.51 24.91 7.60
CA SER A 10 10.63 24.73 8.53
C SER A 10 10.13 24.50 9.97
N PHE A 11 9.09 25.22 10.39
CA PHE A 11 8.47 25.02 11.70
C PHE A 11 7.86 23.62 11.88
N LEU A 12 7.12 23.12 10.87
CA LEU A 12 6.52 21.77 10.93
C LEU A 12 7.58 20.68 11.04
N LYS A 13 8.70 20.83 10.33
CA LYS A 13 9.82 19.90 10.39
C LYS A 13 10.55 19.96 11.72
N ASP A 14 11.04 21.13 12.09
CA ASP A 14 12.01 21.28 13.19
C ASP A 14 11.37 21.28 14.57
N GLN A 15 10.12 21.77 14.69
CA GLN A 15 9.45 21.92 15.98
C GLN A 15 8.40 20.83 16.24
N VAL A 16 7.80 20.27 15.17
CA VAL A 16 6.73 19.28 15.29
C VAL A 16 7.20 17.88 14.88
N GLY A 17 8.27 17.76 14.08
CA GLY A 17 8.80 16.49 13.61
C GLY A 17 8.01 15.88 12.45
N ILE A 18 7.33 16.72 11.65
CA ILE A 18 6.46 16.27 10.56
C ILE A 18 7.26 16.14 9.26
N ASP A 19 7.13 14.98 8.62
CA ASP A 19 7.72 14.64 7.32
C ASP A 19 7.24 15.59 6.20
N GLU A 20 8.16 16.00 5.31
CA GLU A 20 7.88 16.88 4.17
C GLU A 20 6.76 16.35 3.25
N ASN A 21 6.59 15.04 3.15
CA ASN A 21 5.53 14.40 2.37
C ASN A 21 4.11 14.71 2.91
N LEU A 22 4.00 15.05 4.21
CA LEU A 22 2.74 15.42 4.86
C LEU A 22 2.46 16.93 4.78
N HIS A 23 3.48 17.76 4.50
CA HIS A 23 3.36 19.21 4.56
C HIS A 23 2.24 19.71 3.65
N ALA A 24 2.21 19.30 2.39
CA ALA A 24 1.18 19.73 1.44
C ALA A 24 -0.25 19.39 1.92
N GLY A 25 -0.46 18.22 2.51
CA GLY A 25 -1.76 17.83 3.04
C GLY A 25 -2.18 18.65 4.26
N ILE A 26 -1.23 18.92 5.17
CA ILE A 26 -1.44 19.76 6.34
C ILE A 26 -1.75 21.20 5.93
N PHE A 27 -1.02 21.75 4.96
CA PHE A 27 -1.30 23.09 4.45
C PHE A 27 -2.68 23.20 3.83
N VAL A 28 -3.10 22.22 3.02
CA VAL A 28 -4.46 22.19 2.45
C VAL A 28 -5.51 22.16 3.56
N ALA A 29 -5.32 21.33 4.59
CA ALA A 29 -6.25 21.27 5.71
C ALA A 29 -6.29 22.61 6.48
N LEU A 30 -5.13 23.19 6.82
CA LEU A 30 -5.05 24.47 7.52
C LEU A 30 -5.60 25.64 6.69
N GLN A 31 -5.49 25.59 5.36
CA GLN A 31 -6.04 26.61 4.47
C GLN A 31 -7.56 26.70 4.55
N THR A 32 -8.26 25.61 4.90
CA THR A 32 -9.71 25.65 5.13
C THR A 32 -10.09 26.45 6.37
N VAL A 33 -9.17 26.60 7.33
CA VAL A 33 -9.39 27.28 8.61
C VAL A 33 -8.82 28.70 8.59
N TYR A 34 -7.60 28.87 8.09
CA TYR A 34 -6.83 30.12 8.15
C TYR A 34 -6.73 30.84 6.79
N GLY A 35 -7.29 30.27 5.72
CA GLY A 35 -7.23 30.83 4.38
C GLY A 35 -5.92 30.52 3.64
N LYS A 36 -5.72 31.11 2.46
CA LYS A 36 -4.67 30.69 1.51
C LYS A 36 -3.23 30.90 2.00
N GLN A 37 -2.98 31.83 2.92
CA GLN A 37 -1.65 32.11 3.45
C GLN A 37 -1.52 31.62 4.90
N ILE A 38 -0.64 30.64 5.10
CA ILE A 38 -0.36 30.05 6.40
C ILE A 38 0.95 30.62 6.92
N GLU A 39 0.88 31.38 8.01
CA GLU A 39 2.05 31.87 8.73
C GLU A 39 2.38 31.01 9.95
N VAL A 40 3.61 31.13 10.46
CA VAL A 40 4.07 30.44 11.68
C VAL A 40 3.21 30.81 12.89
N SER A 41 2.62 32.00 12.92
CA SER A 41 1.67 32.44 13.96
C SER A 41 0.41 31.56 13.99
N HIS A 42 -0.12 31.17 12.83
CA HIS A 42 -1.26 30.24 12.72
C HIS A 42 -0.89 28.86 13.24
N LEU A 43 0.30 28.36 12.90
CA LEU A 43 0.80 27.07 13.38
C LEU A 43 0.96 27.05 14.92
N LYS A 44 1.53 28.12 15.48
CA LYS A 44 1.65 28.29 16.93
C LYS A 44 0.29 28.36 17.62
N SER A 45 -0.68 29.05 17.00
CA SER A 45 -2.05 29.14 17.51
C SER A 45 -2.79 27.81 17.48
N PHE A 46 -2.54 26.98 16.47
CA PHE A 46 -3.11 25.63 16.36
C PHE A 46 -2.50 24.66 17.39
N GLY A 47 -1.25 24.91 17.77
CA GLY A 47 -0.53 24.17 18.80
C GLY A 47 0.10 22.88 18.30
N ILE A 48 1.20 22.47 18.94
CA ILE A 48 2.02 21.31 18.53
C ILE A 48 1.20 20.02 18.51
N GLU A 49 0.42 19.76 19.57
CA GLU A 49 -0.39 18.54 19.66
C GLU A 49 -1.52 18.52 18.63
N GLY A 50 -2.12 19.67 18.33
CA GLY A 50 -3.09 19.81 17.24
C GLY A 50 -2.46 19.50 15.88
N LEU A 51 -1.26 20.03 15.62
CA LEU A 51 -0.52 19.78 14.38
C LEU A 51 -0.12 18.31 14.22
N LYS A 52 0.26 17.62 15.30
CA LYS A 52 0.54 16.17 15.28
C LYS A 52 -0.70 15.35 14.99
N ALA A 53 -1.82 15.66 15.65
CA ALA A 53 -3.09 14.98 15.38
C ALA A 53 -3.55 15.19 13.94
N LEU A 54 -3.40 16.42 13.42
CA LEU A 54 -3.68 16.73 12.03
C LEU A 54 -2.76 15.97 11.07
N ALA A 55 -1.46 15.87 11.39
CA ALA A 55 -0.51 15.11 10.58
C ALA A 55 -0.88 13.63 10.50
N GLU A 56 -1.32 13.01 11.59
CA GLU A 56 -1.83 11.63 11.58
C GLU A 56 -3.13 11.50 10.77
N SER A 57 -4.06 12.46 10.87
CA SER A 57 -5.27 12.47 10.03
C SER A 57 -4.94 12.59 8.54
N VAL A 58 -4.05 13.51 8.17
CA VAL A 58 -3.59 13.70 6.79
C VAL A 58 -2.89 12.45 6.28
N LYS A 59 -2.10 11.78 7.12
CA LYS A 59 -1.42 10.53 6.79
C LYS A 59 -2.41 9.39 6.52
N LEU A 60 -3.51 9.33 7.26
CA LEU A 60 -4.62 8.40 7.00
C LEU A 60 -5.33 8.76 5.69
N GLU A 61 -5.68 10.03 5.48
CA GLU A 61 -6.34 10.48 4.24
C GLU A 61 -5.46 10.30 2.99
N GLN A 62 -4.15 10.53 3.08
CA GLN A 62 -3.21 10.30 1.98
C GLN A 62 -3.07 8.82 1.65
N ARG A 63 -3.28 7.90 2.61
CA ARG A 63 -3.35 6.46 2.31
C ARG A 63 -4.54 6.13 1.41
N ASP A 64 -5.65 6.84 1.61
CA ASP A 64 -6.93 6.63 0.92
C ASP A 64 -7.11 7.49 -0.34
N ARG A 65 -6.23 8.48 -0.59
CA ARG A 65 -6.26 9.28 -1.81
C ARG A 65 -5.97 8.41 -3.05
N PRO A 66 -6.66 8.65 -4.18
CA PRO A 66 -6.37 7.98 -5.44
C PRO A 66 -4.90 8.26 -5.83
N ARG A 67 -4.10 7.20 -5.83
CA ARG A 67 -2.65 7.28 -6.01
C ARG A 67 -2.34 7.62 -7.47
N SER A 68 -1.42 8.57 -7.71
CA SER A 68 -1.05 9.03 -9.06
C SER A 68 -0.63 7.87 -9.99
N ASN A 69 -1.11 7.90 -11.23
CA ASN A 69 -0.76 6.94 -12.29
C ASN A 69 0.71 7.01 -12.74
N HIS A 70 1.47 8.02 -12.32
CA HIS A 70 2.88 8.20 -12.70
C HIS A 70 3.88 7.50 -11.77
N ARG A 71 3.41 6.71 -10.79
CA ARG A 71 4.32 5.94 -9.93
C ARG A 71 5.06 4.88 -10.77
N PRO A 72 6.38 4.70 -10.56
CA PRO A 72 7.13 3.58 -11.12
C PRO A 72 6.43 2.26 -10.79
N PHE A 73 6.52 1.29 -11.70
CA PHE A 73 5.85 0.01 -11.56
C PHE A 73 6.67 -1.13 -12.16
N LYS A 74 6.31 -2.35 -11.77
CA LYS A 74 6.71 -3.60 -12.43
C LYS A 74 5.47 -4.34 -12.87
N MET A 75 5.62 -5.27 -13.81
CA MET A 75 4.53 -6.19 -14.14
C MET A 75 4.57 -7.37 -13.17
N ILE A 76 3.40 -7.74 -12.64
CA ILE A 76 3.18 -9.06 -12.02
C ILE A 76 2.46 -9.93 -13.03
N HIS A 77 2.95 -11.14 -13.22
CA HIS A 77 2.25 -12.18 -13.95
C HIS A 77 1.31 -12.95 -13.00
N PHE A 78 0.00 -12.83 -13.19
CA PHE A 78 -0.98 -13.59 -12.43
C PHE A 78 -1.34 -14.89 -13.14
N ARG A 79 -1.41 -15.99 -12.38
CA ARG A 79 -1.85 -17.30 -12.88
C ARG A 79 -3.07 -17.77 -12.09
N ILE A 80 -4.08 -18.27 -12.80
CA ILE A 80 -5.30 -18.85 -12.23
C ILE A 80 -5.47 -20.26 -12.82
N PRO A 81 -4.74 -21.26 -12.30
CA PRO A 81 -4.62 -22.57 -12.95
C PRO A 81 -5.96 -23.28 -13.16
N HIS A 82 -6.87 -23.14 -12.19
CA HIS A 82 -8.20 -23.76 -12.19
C HIS A 82 -9.15 -23.14 -13.24
N HIS A 83 -8.88 -21.90 -13.68
CA HIS A 83 -9.58 -21.27 -14.82
C HIS A 83 -8.76 -21.26 -16.11
N LYS A 84 -7.54 -21.84 -16.11
CA LYS A 84 -6.60 -21.83 -17.24
C LYS A 84 -6.33 -20.41 -17.78
N SER A 85 -6.34 -19.43 -16.89
CA SER A 85 -6.15 -18.02 -17.22
C SER A 85 -4.81 -17.50 -16.67
N ALA A 86 -4.19 -16.60 -17.41
CA ALA A 86 -3.02 -15.86 -16.95
C ALA A 86 -2.96 -14.50 -17.65
N PHE A 87 -2.51 -13.49 -16.94
CA PHE A 87 -2.45 -12.10 -17.42
C PHE A 87 -1.48 -11.28 -16.58
N ASP A 88 -1.04 -10.15 -17.13
CA ASP A 88 -0.12 -9.25 -16.44
C ASP A 88 -0.84 -8.00 -15.96
N LEU A 89 -0.51 -7.54 -14.75
CA LEU A 89 -1.02 -6.30 -14.18
C LEU A 89 0.12 -5.41 -13.66
N PRO A 90 -0.02 -4.07 -13.75
CA PRO A 90 0.98 -3.16 -13.22
C PRO A 90 0.94 -3.13 -11.69
N TRP A 91 2.05 -3.48 -11.05
CA TRP A 91 2.29 -3.34 -9.63
C TRP A 91 3.08 -2.06 -9.38
N ARG A 92 2.43 -1.04 -8.82
CA ARG A 92 3.02 0.29 -8.66
C ARG A 92 3.68 0.43 -7.29
N LEU A 93 4.71 1.26 -7.21
CA LEU A 93 5.47 1.50 -5.98
C LEU A 93 4.53 1.88 -4.81
N GLY A 94 4.58 1.11 -3.72
CA GLY A 94 3.75 1.26 -2.52
C GLY A 94 2.45 0.45 -2.53
N ASP A 95 2.00 -0.04 -3.70
CA ASP A 95 0.82 -0.91 -3.78
C ASP A 95 1.13 -2.28 -3.18
N SER A 96 0.16 -2.86 -2.48
CA SER A 96 0.16 -4.28 -2.15
C SER A 96 -0.34 -5.12 -3.33
N ILE A 97 -0.14 -6.45 -3.31
CA ILE A 97 -0.77 -7.34 -4.30
C ILE A 97 -2.31 -7.18 -4.26
N LEU A 98 -2.88 -7.00 -3.05
CA LEU A 98 -4.31 -6.72 -2.92
C LEU A 98 -4.71 -5.37 -3.55
N ASP A 99 -3.85 -4.34 -3.44
CA ASP A 99 -4.10 -3.05 -4.08
C ASP A 99 -4.10 -3.18 -5.62
N VAL A 100 -3.27 -4.09 -6.17
CA VAL A 100 -3.29 -4.41 -7.61
C VAL A 100 -4.62 -5.05 -7.99
N ALA A 101 -5.11 -6.03 -7.22
CA ALA A 101 -6.41 -6.65 -7.44
C ALA A 101 -7.59 -5.67 -7.31
N LYS A 102 -7.45 -4.62 -6.48
CA LYS A 102 -8.46 -3.56 -6.30
C LYS A 102 -8.32 -2.40 -7.29
N SER A 103 -7.29 -2.38 -8.13
CA SER A 103 -7.15 -1.39 -9.21
C SER A 103 -8.27 -1.57 -10.25
N PRO A 104 -8.56 -0.59 -11.12
CA PRO A 104 -9.61 -0.73 -12.14
C PRO A 104 -9.47 -1.98 -13.01
N ASP A 105 -8.26 -2.24 -13.53
CA ASP A 105 -8.00 -3.42 -14.37
C ASP A 105 -7.97 -4.70 -13.52
N GLY A 106 -7.41 -4.62 -12.31
CA GLY A 106 -7.40 -5.73 -11.37
C GLY A 106 -8.79 -6.16 -10.95
N ALA A 107 -9.71 -5.24 -10.68
CA ALA A 107 -11.06 -5.57 -10.24
C ALA A 107 -11.83 -6.35 -11.32
N LEU A 108 -11.57 -6.04 -12.60
CA LEU A 108 -12.15 -6.76 -13.75
C LEU A 108 -11.57 -8.17 -13.93
N LEU A 109 -10.30 -8.39 -13.56
CA LEU A 109 -9.58 -9.64 -13.86
C LEU A 109 -9.40 -10.56 -12.64
N LEU A 110 -9.33 -9.99 -11.45
CA LEU A 110 -9.04 -10.66 -10.17
C LEU A 110 -10.17 -10.55 -9.15
N GLY A 111 -11.18 -9.69 -9.36
CA GLY A 111 -12.20 -9.41 -8.36
C GLY A 111 -13.01 -10.62 -7.90
N GLU A 112 -13.18 -11.62 -8.76
CA GLU A 112 -13.87 -12.89 -8.43
C GLU A 112 -12.98 -13.88 -7.67
N TYR A 113 -11.66 -13.68 -7.66
CA TYR A 113 -10.70 -14.65 -7.10
C TYR A 113 -9.94 -14.12 -5.88
N MET A 114 -9.96 -12.81 -5.64
CA MET A 114 -9.28 -12.17 -4.51
C MET A 114 -10.18 -11.11 -3.88
N GLU A 115 -10.79 -11.44 -2.75
CA GLU A 115 -11.77 -10.55 -2.11
C GLU A 115 -11.11 -9.47 -1.24
N GLY A 116 -10.15 -9.87 -0.40
CA GLY A 116 -9.52 -8.98 0.59
C GLY A 116 -10.53 -8.28 1.50
N THR A 117 -11.41 -9.07 2.13
CA THR A 117 -12.58 -8.68 2.91
C THR A 117 -12.26 -7.75 4.09
N CYS A 118 -11.12 -7.95 4.76
CA CYS A 118 -10.68 -7.09 5.86
C CYS A 118 -10.02 -5.77 5.41
N GLY A 119 -9.97 -5.49 4.11
CA GLY A 119 -9.31 -4.28 3.59
C GLY A 119 -7.79 -4.28 3.72
N GLY A 120 -7.16 -5.42 4.01
CA GLY A 120 -5.71 -5.54 4.15
C GLY A 120 -5.18 -5.39 5.58
N GLN A 121 -6.07 -5.47 6.58
CA GLN A 121 -5.74 -5.30 8.00
C GLN A 121 -5.18 -6.56 8.67
N LYS A 122 -4.82 -7.59 7.88
CA LYS A 122 -4.33 -8.89 8.40
C LYS A 122 -5.31 -9.50 9.42
N SER A 123 -6.58 -9.51 9.06
CA SER A 123 -7.67 -10.07 9.88
C SER A 123 -8.56 -11.03 9.09
N CYS A 124 -8.11 -11.44 7.90
CA CYS A 124 -8.69 -12.52 7.10
C CYS A 124 -7.61 -13.15 6.23
N CYS A 125 -7.95 -14.24 5.53
CA CYS A 125 -7.10 -14.92 4.55
C CYS A 125 -7.62 -14.85 3.11
N THR A 126 -8.66 -14.07 2.81
CA THR A 126 -9.28 -13.96 1.46
C THR A 126 -8.46 -13.20 0.42
N CYS A 127 -7.22 -12.84 0.76
CA CYS A 127 -6.23 -12.33 -0.19
C CYS A 127 -5.03 -13.27 -0.32
N HIS A 128 -5.20 -14.52 0.10
CA HIS A 128 -4.18 -15.56 0.00
C HIS A 128 -3.77 -15.79 -1.45
N VAL A 129 -2.45 -15.87 -1.66
CA VAL A 129 -1.81 -16.17 -2.94
C VAL A 129 -0.59 -17.06 -2.71
N TYR A 130 -0.13 -17.73 -3.77
CA TYR A 130 1.19 -18.35 -3.81
C TYR A 130 2.16 -17.45 -4.58
N LEU A 131 3.33 -17.20 -3.99
CA LEU A 131 4.39 -16.43 -4.63
C LEU A 131 5.38 -17.38 -5.31
N ASP A 132 5.97 -16.97 -6.43
CA ASP A 132 7.08 -17.73 -7.01
C ASP A 132 8.36 -17.66 -6.14
N GLU A 133 9.28 -18.59 -6.38
CA GLU A 133 10.56 -18.66 -5.65
C GLU A 133 11.35 -17.34 -5.74
N LYS A 134 11.30 -16.67 -6.90
CA LYS A 134 11.97 -15.39 -7.12
C LYS A 134 11.45 -14.36 -6.11
N LEU A 135 10.14 -14.14 -6.05
CA LEU A 135 9.56 -13.16 -5.15
C LEU A 135 9.69 -13.58 -3.68
N LEU A 136 9.51 -14.86 -3.34
CA LEU A 136 9.71 -15.37 -1.98
C LEU A 136 11.10 -15.05 -1.44
N SER A 137 12.13 -15.17 -2.28
CA SER A 137 13.52 -14.86 -1.89
C SER A 137 13.79 -13.37 -1.64
N LEU A 138 12.93 -12.48 -2.19
CA LEU A 138 13.11 -11.03 -2.11
C LEU A 138 12.26 -10.38 -1.01
N VAL A 139 11.20 -11.04 -0.54
CA VAL A 139 10.31 -10.51 0.51
C VAL A 139 10.67 -11.08 1.88
N PRO A 140 10.44 -10.32 2.97
CA PRO A 140 10.56 -10.88 4.31
C PRO A 140 9.62 -12.09 4.51
N PRO A 141 9.99 -13.08 5.34
CA PRO A 141 9.10 -14.17 5.69
C PRO A 141 7.82 -13.64 6.36
N PRO A 142 6.71 -14.40 6.30
CA PRO A 142 5.48 -14.01 7.01
C PRO A 142 5.74 -13.89 8.51
N ASP A 143 5.15 -12.87 9.13
CA ASP A 143 5.19 -12.75 10.58
C ASP A 143 4.17 -13.70 11.24
N LYS A 144 4.23 -13.81 12.57
CA LYS A 144 3.34 -14.70 13.33
C LYS A 144 1.86 -14.45 13.04
N GLY A 145 1.44 -13.19 12.98
CA GLY A 145 0.04 -12.86 12.73
C GLY A 145 -0.39 -13.20 11.31
N GLU A 146 0.51 -13.10 10.34
CA GLU A 146 0.26 -13.54 8.96
C GLU A 146 0.14 -15.07 8.90
N LEU A 147 1.04 -15.80 9.57
CA LEU A 147 1.00 -17.27 9.67
C LEU A 147 -0.29 -17.77 10.30
N ASP A 148 -0.72 -17.17 11.42
CA ASP A 148 -1.96 -17.53 12.11
C ASP A 148 -3.19 -17.41 11.16
N MET A 149 -3.17 -16.46 10.22
CA MET A 149 -4.23 -16.32 9.21
C MET A 149 -4.05 -17.28 8.03
N LEU A 150 -2.82 -17.56 7.62
CA LEU A 150 -2.54 -18.51 6.54
C LEU A 150 -2.93 -19.94 6.91
N ASP A 151 -2.87 -20.32 8.19
CA ASP A 151 -3.37 -21.60 8.70
C ASP A 151 -4.87 -21.82 8.43
N LEU A 152 -5.62 -20.73 8.26
CA LEU A 152 -7.05 -20.75 7.93
C LEU A 152 -7.32 -20.65 6.42
N ALA A 153 -6.29 -20.45 5.60
CA ALA A 153 -6.43 -20.27 4.16
C ALA A 153 -6.80 -21.57 3.44
N TYR A 154 -7.15 -21.46 2.16
CA TYR A 154 -7.46 -22.62 1.34
C TYR A 154 -6.18 -23.27 0.83
N GLU A 155 -5.93 -24.53 1.20
CA GLU A 155 -4.74 -25.32 0.80
C GLU A 155 -3.37 -24.63 0.98
N PRO A 156 -3.06 -24.02 2.15
CA PRO A 156 -1.82 -23.29 2.33
C PRO A 156 -0.58 -24.18 2.19
N ASN A 157 0.51 -23.60 1.67
CA ASN A 157 1.82 -24.25 1.54
C ASN A 157 2.95 -23.24 1.86
N MET A 158 4.21 -23.63 1.64
CA MET A 158 5.38 -22.78 1.96
C MET A 158 5.48 -21.51 1.11
N GLU A 159 4.80 -21.46 -0.03
CA GLU A 159 4.75 -20.32 -0.95
C GLU A 159 3.59 -19.37 -0.63
N SER A 160 2.70 -19.77 0.29
CA SER A 160 1.52 -19.00 0.68
C SER A 160 1.89 -17.69 1.36
N ARG A 161 1.27 -16.60 0.92
CA ARG A 161 1.32 -15.28 1.55
C ARG A 161 -0.03 -14.59 1.52
N LEU A 162 -0.24 -13.64 2.42
CA LEU A 162 -1.36 -12.71 2.32
C LEU A 162 -0.98 -11.59 1.36
N GLY A 163 -1.65 -11.50 0.21
CA GLY A 163 -1.34 -10.50 -0.82
C GLY A 163 -1.36 -9.05 -0.31
N CYS A 164 -2.16 -8.75 0.71
CA CYS A 164 -2.18 -7.43 1.35
C CYS A 164 -0.90 -7.07 2.13
N GLN A 165 -0.09 -8.06 2.53
CA GLN A 165 1.15 -7.86 3.27
C GLN A 165 2.37 -7.72 2.35
N ILE A 166 2.23 -8.08 1.08
CA ILE A 166 3.29 -7.97 0.07
C ILE A 166 3.15 -6.65 -0.67
N ARG A 167 4.07 -5.71 -0.43
CA ARG A 167 4.08 -4.38 -1.05
C ARG A 167 5.28 -4.18 -1.96
N LEU A 168 5.10 -3.46 -3.06
CA LEU A 168 6.23 -3.06 -3.90
C LEU A 168 7.01 -1.98 -3.17
N THR A 169 8.17 -2.33 -2.62
CA THR A 169 9.09 -1.39 -2.00
C THR A 169 10.08 -0.82 -3.03
N PRO A 170 10.76 0.29 -2.73
CA PRO A 170 11.83 0.80 -3.59
C PRO A 170 12.93 -0.24 -3.87
N ASP A 171 13.21 -1.10 -2.90
CA ASP A 171 14.23 -2.15 -3.00
C ASP A 171 13.76 -3.28 -3.92
N LEU A 172 12.51 -3.72 -3.80
CA LEU A 172 11.92 -4.71 -4.70
C LEU A 172 11.81 -4.18 -6.13
N LEU A 173 11.45 -2.90 -6.29
CA LEU A 173 11.37 -2.23 -7.59
C LEU A 173 12.73 -2.26 -8.33
N GLN A 174 13.85 -2.21 -7.61
CA GLN A 174 15.19 -2.29 -8.20
C GLN A 174 15.61 -3.73 -8.52
N GLN A 175 15.16 -4.71 -7.74
CA GLN A 175 15.56 -6.11 -7.86
C GLN A 175 14.75 -6.93 -8.87
N ILE A 176 13.52 -6.50 -9.19
CA ILE A 176 12.68 -7.17 -10.18
C ILE A 176 13.00 -6.63 -11.57
N ASP A 177 13.46 -7.48 -12.49
CA ASP A 177 13.71 -7.11 -13.88
C ASP A 177 12.43 -6.86 -14.67
N ASN A 178 12.48 -5.95 -15.64
CA ASN A 178 11.32 -5.68 -16.51
C ASN A 178 11.04 -6.84 -17.48
N ASP A 179 12.08 -7.57 -17.90
CA ASP A 179 11.97 -8.66 -18.87
C ASP A 179 11.66 -10.02 -18.21
N SER A 180 11.59 -10.06 -16.87
CA SER A 180 11.32 -11.26 -16.08
C SER A 180 10.40 -10.89 -14.90
N PRO A 181 9.09 -10.75 -15.15
CA PRO A 181 8.12 -10.43 -14.12
C PRO A 181 8.05 -11.55 -13.08
N VAL A 182 7.74 -11.17 -11.85
CA VAL A 182 7.43 -12.12 -10.78
C VAL A 182 6.04 -12.71 -11.02
N THR A 183 5.87 -13.97 -10.64
CA THR A 183 4.60 -14.69 -10.78
C THR A 183 3.87 -14.81 -9.45
N VAL A 184 2.57 -14.53 -9.48
CA VAL A 184 1.64 -14.74 -8.36
C VAL A 184 0.55 -15.69 -8.83
N THR A 185 0.37 -16.79 -8.10
CA THR A 185 -0.64 -17.81 -8.43
C THR A 185 -1.82 -17.70 -7.46
N ILE A 186 -3.03 -17.69 -8.03
CA ILE A 186 -4.28 -17.63 -7.27
C ILE A 186 -4.72 -19.06 -6.89
N PRO A 187 -4.98 -19.33 -5.59
CA PRO A 187 -5.55 -20.60 -5.13
C PRO A 187 -6.90 -20.92 -5.78
N ALA A 188 -7.30 -22.19 -5.75
CA ALA A 188 -8.53 -22.63 -6.42
C ALA A 188 -9.82 -22.12 -5.77
N ASP A 189 -9.75 -21.71 -4.51
CA ASP A 189 -10.87 -21.16 -3.75
C ASP A 189 -10.32 -20.23 -2.64
N VAL A 190 -11.23 -19.53 -1.96
CA VAL A 190 -10.92 -18.68 -0.81
C VAL A 190 -11.70 -19.15 0.42
N ASN A 191 -11.01 -19.29 1.55
CA ASN A 191 -11.70 -19.56 2.81
C ASN A 191 -12.21 -18.25 3.41
N ASN A 192 -13.53 -18.10 3.43
CA ASN A 192 -14.21 -17.06 4.18
C ASN A 192 -14.67 -17.62 5.53
N VAL A 193 -13.94 -17.27 6.59
CA VAL A 193 -14.30 -17.67 7.98
C VAL A 193 -15.60 -17.00 8.49
N TRP A 194 -16.28 -16.20 7.67
CA TRP A 194 -17.48 -15.43 7.99
C TRP A 194 -18.75 -15.89 7.28
N THR A 195 -18.70 -17.00 6.54
CA THR A 195 -19.86 -17.65 5.87
C THR A 195 -20.09 -19.03 6.45
#